data_AF-A0A958R2S0-F1
#
_entry.id   AF-A0A958R2S0-F1
#
_cell.length_a   1.000
_cell.length_b   1.000
_cell.length_c   1.000
_cell.angle_alpha   90.00
_cell.angle_beta   90.00
_cell.angle_gamma   90.00
#
_symmetry.space_group_name_H-M   'P 1'
#
loop_
_entity.id
_entity.type
_entity.pdbx_description
1 polymer ?
#
loop_
_entity_poly.entity_id
_entity_poly.type
_entity_poly.pdbx_seq_one_letter_code
_entity_poly.pdbx_strand_id
1 'polypeptide(L)'
;MSFRISSAVASLTAQRHLHKNQRQTEKSLQALASGKRIVQAGDDAAGFAIGENLRGQISGLRQSRFNAENAVAMIQTAEGSLNEQNNILIRLRELSVYSASDTVGEKEREFLDKEF
;
A
#
# COMPACT_ATOMS: atom_id res chain seq x y z
N MET A 1 59.12 34.27 19.07
CA MET A 1 59.57 33.95 17.70
C MET A 1 58.59 32.99 17.02
N SER A 2 57.59 33.48 16.28
CA SER A 2 56.58 32.63 15.61
C SER A 2 56.46 32.91 14.12
N PHE A 3 57.59 32.97 13.42
CA PHE A 3 57.60 32.95 11.95
C PHE A 3 58.45 31.77 11.49
N ARG A 4 57.80 30.65 11.16
CA ARG A 4 58.43 29.48 10.53
C ARG A 4 57.98 29.46 9.08
N ILE A 5 58.93 29.61 8.15
CA ILE A 5 58.68 29.67 6.70
C ILE A 5 58.22 28.31 6.13
N SER A 6 58.54 27.21 6.81
CA SER A 6 58.22 25.84 6.38
C SER A 6 56.78 25.38 6.68
N SER A 7 56.08 25.98 7.65
CA SER A 7 54.67 25.63 7.93
C SER A 7 53.82 26.87 8.19
N ALA A 8 52.93 27.17 7.23
CA ALA A 8 52.00 28.30 7.32
C ALA A 8 50.78 27.93 8.17
N VAL A 9 50.92 27.99 9.51
CA VAL A 9 49.86 27.64 10.46
C VAL A 9 48.56 28.44 10.24
N ALA A 10 48.66 29.69 9.83
CA ALA A 10 47.50 30.53 9.49
C ALA A 10 46.73 30.01 8.26
N SER A 11 47.45 29.62 7.19
CA SER A 11 46.87 29.02 5.98
C SER A 11 46.22 27.66 6.29
N LEU A 12 46.89 26.80 7.07
CA LEU A 12 46.32 25.51 7.50
C LEU A 12 45.06 25.68 8.36
N THR A 13 44.99 26.73 9.16
CA THR A 13 43.80 27.04 9.96
C THR A 13 42.66 27.56 9.07
N ALA A 14 42.96 28.46 8.12
CA ALA A 14 41.99 28.92 7.13
C ALA A 14 41.43 27.74 6.30
N GLN A 15 42.28 26.81 5.85
CA GLN A 15 41.87 25.62 5.11
C GLN A 15 40.99 24.68 5.95
N ARG A 16 41.29 24.51 7.24
CA ARG A 16 40.43 23.75 8.17
C ARG A 16 39.05 24.39 8.34
N HIS A 17 38.97 25.71 8.45
CA HIS A 17 37.70 26.43 8.51
C HIS A 17 36.92 26.33 7.19
N LEU A 18 37.60 26.46 6.05
CA LEU A 18 36.99 26.27 4.73
C LEU A 18 36.40 24.86 4.60
N HIS A 19 37.17 23.81 4.92
CA HIS A 19 36.66 22.43 4.88
C HIS A 19 35.51 22.17 5.86
N LYS A 20 35.46 22.86 7.01
CA LYS A 20 34.31 22.76 7.92
C LYS A 20 33.06 23.41 7.32
N ASN A 21 33.21 24.62 6.76
CA ASN A 21 32.11 25.34 6.13
C ASN A 21 31.58 24.60 4.90
N GLN A 22 32.47 24.05 4.06
CA GLN A 22 32.08 23.28 2.89
C GLN A 22 31.26 22.05 3.26
N ARG A 23 31.68 21.28 4.28
CA ARG A 23 30.89 20.15 4.79
C ARG A 23 29.52 20.57 5.32
N GLN A 24 29.43 21.72 5.99
CA GLN A 24 28.15 22.23 6.48
C GLN A 24 27.23 22.63 5.33
N THR A 25 27.75 23.30 4.31
CA THR A 25 26.99 23.69 3.11
C THR A 25 26.51 22.47 2.34
N GLU A 26 27.36 21.44 2.16
CA GLU A 26 26.98 20.18 1.52
C GLU A 26 25.84 19.49 2.26
N LYS A 27 25.89 19.43 3.59
CA LYS A 27 24.81 18.87 4.41
C LYS A 27 23.50 19.66 4.29
N SER A 28 23.56 21.00 4.31
CA SER A 28 22.39 21.84 4.10
C SER A 28 21.79 21.64 2.71
N LEU A 29 22.62 21.50 1.68
CA LEU A 29 22.17 21.21 0.32
C LEU A 29 21.48 19.85 0.22
N GLN A 30 22.01 18.81 0.89
CA GLN A 30 21.37 17.50 0.95
C GLN A 30 20.02 17.53 1.67
N ALA A 31 19.91 18.28 2.77
CA ALA A 31 18.65 18.46 3.49
C ALA A 31 17.60 19.21 2.65
N LEU A 32 18.03 20.25 1.91
CA LEU A 32 17.16 20.98 0.98
C LEU A 32 16.71 20.10 -0.19
N ALA A 33 17.63 19.37 -0.82
CA ALA A 33 17.32 18.50 -1.96
C ALA A 33 16.40 17.32 -1.59
N SER A 34 16.56 16.77 -0.38
CA SER A 34 15.72 15.67 0.11
C SER A 34 14.41 16.14 0.75
N GLY A 35 14.31 17.42 1.11
CA GLY A 35 13.20 17.97 1.91
C GLY A 35 13.13 17.40 3.34
N LYS A 36 14.16 16.68 3.80
CA LYS A 36 14.18 16.03 5.12
C LYS A 36 15.20 16.71 6.02
N ARG A 37 14.80 16.98 7.27
CA ARG A 37 15.71 17.47 8.32
C ARG A 37 16.83 16.48 8.64
N ILE A 38 16.50 15.19 8.70
CA ILE A 38 17.46 14.10 8.97
C ILE A 38 17.65 13.31 7.68
N VAL A 39 18.83 13.42 7.09
CA VAL A 39 19.16 12.75 5.81
C VAL A 39 19.97 11.48 6.05
N GLN A 40 20.90 11.52 7.00
CA GLN A 40 21.78 10.38 7.34
C GLN A 40 21.59 9.93 8.78
N ALA A 41 21.79 8.64 9.04
CA ALA A 41 21.74 8.06 10.39
C ALA A 41 22.82 8.65 11.32
N GLY A 42 23.91 9.18 10.77
CA GLY A 42 24.96 9.86 11.53
C GLY A 42 24.56 11.23 12.09
N ASP A 43 23.48 11.84 11.58
CA ASP A 43 23.02 13.15 12.03
C ASP A 43 22.11 13.08 13.27
N ASP A 44 21.25 12.06 13.30
CA ASP A 44 20.29 11.78 14.39
C ASP A 44 19.84 10.31 14.26
N ALA A 45 20.58 9.40 14.89
CA ALA A 45 20.33 7.96 14.75
C ALA A 45 18.95 7.55 15.28
N ALA A 46 18.51 8.14 16.39
CA ALA A 46 17.23 7.83 17.00
C ALA A 46 16.07 8.36 16.14
N GLY A 47 16.13 9.62 15.71
CA GLY A 47 15.13 10.22 14.83
C GLY A 47 15.07 9.56 13.45
N PHE A 48 16.22 9.13 12.92
CA PHE A 48 16.28 8.36 11.68
C PHE A 48 15.61 6.99 11.83
N ALA A 49 15.92 6.24 12.90
CA ALA A 49 15.35 4.92 13.16
C ALA A 49 13.83 4.96 13.39
N ILE A 50 13.33 5.92 14.18
CA ILE A 50 11.89 6.12 14.39
C ILE A 50 11.22 6.48 13.06
N GLY A 51 11.81 7.40 12.30
CA GLY A 51 11.28 7.81 10.99
C GLY A 51 11.21 6.66 9.98
N GLU A 52 12.20 5.76 10.00
CA GLU A 52 12.20 4.58 9.14
C GLU A 52 11.17 3.53 9.59
N ASN A 53 11.04 3.31 10.90
CA ASN A 53 10.01 2.44 11.45
C ASN A 53 8.60 2.93 11.06
N LEU A 54 8.33 4.23 11.20
CA LEU A 54 7.08 4.85 10.78
C LEU A 54 6.86 4.73 9.26
N ARG A 55 7.90 4.91 8.44
CA ARG A 55 7.81 4.68 6.99
C ARG A 55 7.44 3.22 6.67
N GLY A 56 8.03 2.27 7.38
CA GLY A 56 7.68 0.85 7.29
C GLY A 56 6.22 0.60 7.64
N GLN A 57 5.74 1.17 8.75
CA GLN A 57 4.34 1.08 9.17
C GLN A 57 3.39 1.69 8.13
N ILE A 58 3.69 2.87 7.58
CA ILE A 58 2.88 3.51 6.54
C ILE A 58 2.79 2.62 5.30
N SER A 59 3.90 2.02 4.86
CA SER A 59 3.90 1.09 3.73
C SER A 59 3.07 -0.16 4.01
N GLY A 60 3.18 -0.72 5.22
CA GLY A 60 2.36 -1.84 5.67
C GLY A 60 0.86 -1.51 5.70
N LEU A 61 0.50 -0.34 6.24
CA LEU A 61 -0.89 0.14 6.28
C LEU A 61 -1.46 0.37 4.87
N ARG A 62 -0.66 0.91 3.93
CA ARG A 62 -1.08 1.05 2.53
C ARG A 62 -1.40 -0.31 1.91
N GLN A 63 -0.53 -1.31 2.11
CA GLN A 63 -0.80 -2.65 1.60
C GLN A 63 -2.01 -3.28 2.27
N SER A 64 -2.18 -3.11 3.58
CA SER A 64 -3.36 -3.58 4.31
C SER A 64 -4.64 -2.97 3.77
N ARG A 65 -4.64 -1.69 3.37
CA ARG A 65 -5.79 -1.03 2.76
C ARG A 65 -6.13 -1.65 1.41
N PHE A 66 -5.14 -1.82 0.53
CA PHE A 66 -5.36 -2.49 -0.77
C PHE A 66 -5.87 -3.93 -0.59
N ASN A 67 -5.35 -4.67 0.39
CA ASN A 67 -5.83 -6.01 0.69
C ASN A 67 -7.30 -6.01 1.16
N ALA A 68 -7.69 -5.05 2.00
CA ALA A 68 -9.07 -4.90 2.45
C ALA A 68 -10.01 -4.54 1.28
N GLU A 69 -9.61 -3.61 0.41
CA GLU A 69 -10.35 -3.24 -0.79
C GLU A 69 -10.56 -4.46 -1.73
N ASN A 70 -9.52 -5.27 -1.93
CA ASN A 70 -9.62 -6.50 -2.71
C ASN A 70 -10.54 -7.54 -2.05
N ALA A 71 -10.49 -7.69 -0.74
CA ALA A 71 -11.39 -8.59 -0.01
C ALA A 71 -12.85 -8.15 -0.17
N VAL A 72 -13.13 -6.85 -0.12
CA VAL A 72 -14.47 -6.30 -0.37
C VAL A 72 -14.92 -6.61 -1.79
N ALA A 73 -14.07 -6.40 -2.80
CA ALA A 73 -14.41 -6.71 -4.20
C ALA A 73 -14.71 -8.21 -4.41
N MET A 74 -13.94 -9.09 -3.74
CA MET A 74 -14.18 -10.53 -3.76
C MET A 74 -15.54 -10.88 -3.13
N ILE A 75 -15.86 -10.30 -1.98
CA ILE A 75 -17.14 -10.52 -1.30
C ILE A 75 -18.30 -10.02 -2.16
N GLN A 76 -18.19 -8.85 -2.79
CA GLN A 76 -19.22 -8.33 -3.70
C GLN A 76 -19.45 -9.25 -4.90
N THR A 77 -18.37 -9.80 -5.47
CA THR A 77 -18.49 -10.79 -6.55
C THR A 77 -19.18 -12.06 -6.07
N ALA A 78 -18.83 -12.55 -4.88
CA ALA A 78 -19.47 -13.71 -4.27
C ALA A 78 -20.95 -13.45 -3.97
N GLU A 79 -21.31 -12.27 -3.44
CA GLU A 79 -22.68 -11.86 -3.16
C GLU A 79 -23.52 -11.79 -4.45
N GLY A 80 -22.96 -11.24 -5.53
CA GLY A 80 -23.59 -11.26 -6.85
C GLY A 80 -23.87 -12.67 -7.35
N SER A 81 -22.91 -13.59 -7.21
CA SER A 81 -23.10 -14.99 -7.58
C SER A 81 -24.14 -15.70 -6.71
N LEU A 82 -24.16 -15.44 -5.40
CA LEU A 82 -25.14 -16.02 -4.48
C LEU A 82 -26.55 -15.51 -4.75
N ASN A 83 -26.71 -14.24 -5.13
CA ASN A 83 -28.00 -13.70 -5.55
C ASN A 83 -28.52 -14.41 -6.81
N GLU A 84 -27.64 -14.71 -7.77
CA GLU A 84 -28.04 -15.46 -8.96
C GLU A 84 -28.43 -16.91 -8.63
N GLN A 85 -27.67 -17.58 -7.75
CA GLN A 85 -28.04 -18.91 -7.25
C GLN A 85 -29.40 -18.88 -6.54
N ASN A 86 -29.69 -17.83 -5.77
CA ASN A 86 -30.99 -17.67 -5.11
C ASN A 86 -32.13 -17.53 -6.13
N ASN A 87 -31.94 -16.71 -7.18
CA ASN A 87 -32.92 -16.56 -8.26
C ASN A 87 -33.19 -17.90 -8.96
N ILE A 88 -32.15 -18.68 -9.25
CA ILE A 88 -32.28 -20.03 -9.83
C ILE A 88 -33.09 -20.93 -8.90
N LEU A 89 -32.77 -20.95 -7.59
CA LEU A 89 -33.51 -21.78 -6.63
C LEU A 89 -34.99 -21.39 -6.50
N ILE A 90 -35.31 -20.10 -6.58
CA ILE A 90 -36.71 -19.62 -6.62
C ILE A 90 -37.38 -20.13 -7.90
N ARG A 91 -36.73 -20.01 -9.05
CA ARG A 91 -37.26 -20.50 -10.33
C ARG A 91 -37.48 -22.01 -10.32
N LEU A 92 -36.54 -22.79 -9.80
CA LEU A 92 -36.68 -24.24 -9.65
C LEU A 92 -37.85 -24.61 -8.73
N ARG A 93 -38.05 -23.85 -7.65
CA ARG A 93 -39.21 -24.03 -6.76
C ARG A 93 -40.52 -23.75 -7.50
N GLU A 94 -40.60 -22.69 -8.29
CA GLU A 94 -41.79 -22.38 -9.09
C GLU A 94 -42.09 -23.50 -10.09
N LEU A 95 -41.07 -23.97 -10.84
CA LEU A 95 -41.20 -25.07 -11.79
C LEU A 95 -41.65 -26.36 -11.09
N SER A 96 -41.13 -26.66 -9.91
CA SER A 96 -41.52 -27.84 -9.11
C SER A 96 -42.98 -27.79 -8.66
N VAL A 97 -43.46 -26.62 -8.22
CA VAL A 97 -44.86 -26.45 -7.81
C VAL A 97 -45.79 -26.52 -9.02
N TYR A 98 -45.36 -25.94 -10.14
CA TYR A 98 -46.14 -25.97 -11.39
C TYR A 98 -46.23 -27.39 -11.97
N SER A 99 -45.13 -28.15 -11.98
CA SER A 99 -45.12 -29.55 -12.45
C SER A 99 -45.91 -30.50 -11.53
N ALA A 100 -46.06 -30.16 -10.25
CA ALA A 100 -46.88 -30.93 -9.29
C ALA A 100 -48.39 -30.69 -9.44
N SER A 101 -48.83 -29.69 -10.21
CA SER A 101 -50.25 -29.42 -10.42
C SER A 101 -50.90 -30.45 -11.36
N ASP A 102 -52.05 -31.00 -10.97
CA ASP A 102 -52.83 -31.98 -11.76
C ASP A 102 -53.36 -31.43 -13.10
N THR A 103 -53.30 -30.10 -13.30
CA THR A 103 -53.69 -29.44 -14.56
C THR A 103 -52.61 -29.51 -15.64
N VAL A 104 -51.39 -29.95 -15.32
CA VAL A 104 -50.25 -30.01 -16.24
C VAL A 104 -50.10 -31.42 -16.80
N GLY A 105 -50.22 -31.56 -18.13
CA GLY A 105 -50.11 -32.82 -18.86
C GLY A 105 -48.68 -33.36 -18.96
N GLU A 106 -48.51 -34.60 -19.40
CA GLU A 106 -47.19 -35.27 -19.48
C GLU A 106 -46.20 -34.54 -20.39
N LYS A 107 -46.65 -33.99 -21.53
CA LYS A 107 -45.78 -33.24 -22.45
C LYS A 107 -45.30 -31.92 -21.84
N GLU A 108 -46.18 -31.20 -21.15
CA GLU A 108 -45.84 -29.96 -20.46
C GLU A 108 -44.88 -30.24 -19.29
N ARG A 109 -45.07 -31.34 -18.55
CA ARG A 109 -44.10 -31.79 -17.54
C ARG A 109 -42.73 -32.08 -18.14
N GLU A 110 -42.66 -32.70 -19.32
CA GLU A 110 -41.39 -32.97 -20.03
C GLU A 110 -40.66 -31.67 -20.44
N PHE A 111 -41.39 -30.60 -20.78
CA PHE A 111 -40.78 -29.30 -21.05
C PHE A 111 -40.28 -28.60 -19.79
N LEU A 112 -41.01 -28.70 -18.67
CA LEU A 112 -40.58 -28.14 -17.39
C LEU A 112 -39.34 -28.85 -16.85
N ASP A 113 -39.22 -30.16 -17.05
CA ASP A 113 -38.05 -30.94 -16.64
C ASP A 113 -36.80 -30.63 -17.48
N LYS A 114 -36.98 -30.13 -18.71
CA LYS A 114 -35.89 -29.61 -19.55
C LYS A 114 -35.42 -28.21 -19.14
N GLU A 115 -36.28 -27.44 -18.44
CA GLU A 115 -35.93 -26.12 -17.89
C GLU A 115 -35.28 -26.24 -16.49
N PHE A 116 -35.45 -27.38 -15.83
CA PHE A 116 -34.85 -27.73 -14.56
C PHE A 116 -33.31 -27.85 -14.63
#